data_AF-A0A5E4JK35-F1
#
_entry.id   AF-A0A5E4JK35-F1
#
_cell.length_a   1.000
_cell.length_b   1.000
_cell.length_c   1.000
_cell.angle_alpha   90.00
_cell.angle_beta   90.00
_cell.angle_gamma   90.00
#
_symmetry.space_group_name_H-M   'P 1'
#
loop_
_entity.id
_entity.type
_entity.pdbx_description
1 polymer ?
#
loop_
_entity_poly.entity_id
_entity_poly.type
_entity_poly.pdbx_seq_one_letter_code
_entity_poly.pdbx_strand_id
1 'polypeptide(L)'
;MIAMFGDEEETREKIDPWGSRAITDYSHIYTDFSISTITPEAKAFFADKTFLFERDIIIGERNLGEIVDLIRKKDDFAIVSGFATSGDLHYGHKAVIDVYKFFRQYTKRGYFAICDLDAYVSRPDAKIPSLAASQEYAVRDVADVLALGVSERDIVVQSGRDAGYYDFAFQVSKKLTLNTMKATLGHTDLGKFSAAYLQIADILYPQVENGGMPTLVPAGIDQEPLLRLTRDVARKFKSTYDLTVPSSVYIAHLPSLQDFTDKMSKSKENSALMLTSSEQEMEKVVSNAITGGRETTEEQRKFGGNPQKCSIYDMYKFNHPDSAFVKGVCDRCVSGQLLCGEDKKVLKEFLRQDLKEHAKGRDEFLERARKIVIKK
;
A
#
# COMPACT_ATOMS: atom_id res chain seq x y z
N MET A 1 34.90 41.87 0.13
CA MET A 1 34.45 40.92 1.17
C MET A 1 32.94 41.11 1.30
N ILE A 2 32.17 40.43 0.47
CA ILE A 2 30.70 40.39 0.56
C ILE A 2 30.36 38.90 0.40
N ALA A 3 29.93 38.31 1.50
CA ALA A 3 29.59 36.90 1.59
C ALA A 3 28.29 36.64 0.82
N MET A 4 28.35 35.67 -0.09
CA MET A 4 27.17 35.01 -0.64
C MET A 4 26.70 33.99 0.38
N PHE A 5 25.57 34.24 1.02
CA PHE A 5 24.80 33.20 1.69
C PHE A 5 23.81 32.68 0.65
N GLY A 6 24.07 31.48 0.13
CA GLY A 6 23.06 30.71 -0.59
C GLY A 6 22.07 30.16 0.42
N ASP A 7 20.79 30.42 0.21
CA ASP A 7 19.73 29.70 0.89
C ASP A 7 19.77 28.24 0.42
N GLU A 8 20.21 27.35 1.30
CA GLU A 8 19.91 25.92 1.18
C GLU A 8 18.42 25.74 1.45
N GLU A 9 17.62 25.66 0.39
CA GLU A 9 16.25 25.15 0.46
C GLU A 9 16.31 23.72 0.99
N GLU A 10 16.00 23.55 2.27
CA GLU A 10 15.79 22.26 2.92
C GLU A 10 14.78 21.47 2.10
N THR A 11 15.25 20.48 1.34
CA THR A 11 14.43 19.73 0.38
C THR A 11 13.39 18.90 1.14
N ARG A 12 12.22 19.48 1.38
CA ARG A 12 11.07 18.77 1.99
C ARG A 12 10.70 17.58 1.11
N GLU A 13 10.61 16.39 1.70
CA GLU A 13 10.24 15.16 1.00
C GLU A 13 8.83 15.28 0.41
N LYS A 14 8.73 15.46 -0.91
CA LYS A 14 7.45 15.56 -1.61
C LYS A 14 6.83 14.17 -1.75
N ILE A 15 5.65 13.98 -1.17
CA ILE A 15 4.86 12.76 -1.34
C ILE A 15 4.31 12.68 -2.77
N ASP A 16 4.75 11.65 -3.52
CA ASP A 16 4.30 11.36 -4.89
C ASP A 16 3.76 9.91 -4.96
N PRO A 17 2.47 9.71 -5.31
CA PRO A 17 1.88 8.38 -5.52
C PRO A 17 2.62 7.49 -6.53
N TRP A 18 3.41 8.09 -7.43
CA TRP A 18 4.21 7.40 -8.43
C TRP A 18 5.73 7.47 -8.17
N GLY A 19 6.13 8.10 -7.07
CA GLY A 19 7.52 8.27 -6.66
C GLY A 19 8.10 7.01 -6.01
N SER A 20 9.43 6.89 -6.03
CA SER A 20 10.15 5.71 -5.52
C SER A 20 10.86 5.92 -4.17
N ARG A 21 10.88 7.15 -3.63
CA ARG A 21 11.52 7.46 -2.33
C ARG A 21 10.61 7.12 -1.16
N ALA A 22 11.13 6.42 -0.16
CA ALA A 22 10.39 6.15 1.08
C ALA A 22 10.38 7.40 1.94
N ILE A 23 9.35 7.53 2.77
CA ILE A 23 9.32 8.56 3.80
C ILE A 23 9.97 7.95 5.03
N THR A 24 11.06 8.57 5.47
CA THR A 24 11.87 8.06 6.58
C THR A 24 11.48 8.68 7.93
N ASP A 25 10.84 9.85 7.89
CA ASP A 25 10.27 10.51 9.07
C ASP A 25 8.79 10.84 8.86
N TYR A 26 7.94 10.12 9.61
CA TYR A 26 6.49 10.30 9.57
C TYR A 26 5.99 11.45 10.45
N SER A 27 6.84 12.04 11.30
CA SER A 27 6.44 13.10 12.24
C SER A 27 5.99 14.38 11.52
N HIS A 28 6.64 14.72 10.41
CA HIS A 28 6.30 15.86 9.56
C HIS A 28 5.05 15.64 8.70
N ILE A 29 4.65 14.38 8.47
CA ILE A 29 3.48 14.08 7.61
C ILE A 29 2.18 14.54 8.28
N TYR A 30 2.09 14.45 9.61
CA TYR A 30 0.90 14.90 10.34
C TYR A 30 0.69 16.42 10.19
N THR A 31 1.77 17.20 10.16
CA THR A 31 1.72 18.66 9.98
C THR A 31 1.52 19.06 8.52
N ASP A 32 2.22 18.42 7.59
CA ASP A 32 2.24 18.84 6.18
C ASP A 32 0.98 18.41 5.43
N PHE A 33 0.39 17.27 5.82
CA PHE A 33 -0.79 16.70 5.17
C PHE A 33 -2.04 16.75 6.03
N SER A 34 -1.99 17.30 7.25
CA SER A 34 -3.13 17.31 8.19
C SER A 34 -3.74 15.92 8.38
N ILE A 35 -2.91 14.87 8.35
CA ILE A 35 -3.32 13.50 8.66
C ILE A 35 -3.37 13.40 10.18
N SER A 36 -4.41 12.76 10.72
CA SER A 36 -4.49 12.50 12.15
C SER A 36 -3.65 11.27 12.49
N THR A 37 -2.93 11.32 13.60
CA THR A 37 -2.46 10.08 14.24
C THR A 37 -3.66 9.21 14.56
N ILE A 38 -3.45 7.89 14.61
CA ILE A 38 -4.53 6.98 15.06
C ILE A 38 -4.94 7.40 16.47
N THR A 39 -6.22 7.71 16.66
CA THR A 39 -6.71 8.14 17.97
C THR A 39 -6.45 7.06 19.02
N PRO A 40 -6.15 7.42 20.28
CA PRO A 40 -5.93 6.44 21.34
C PRO A 40 -7.08 5.45 21.46
N GLU A 41 -8.33 5.89 21.23
CA GLU A 41 -9.52 5.05 21.27
C GLU A 41 -9.54 4.02 20.14
N ALA A 42 -9.22 4.43 18.90
CA ALA A 42 -9.16 3.53 17.76
C ALA A 42 -7.98 2.55 17.89
N LYS A 43 -6.82 3.03 18.37
CA LYS A 43 -5.65 2.18 18.62
C LYS A 43 -5.95 1.14 19.69
N ALA A 44 -6.52 1.55 20.82
CA ALA A 44 -6.92 0.62 21.88
C ALA A 44 -7.99 -0.37 21.40
N PHE A 45 -8.90 0.06 20.52
CA PHE A 45 -9.93 -0.81 19.97
C PHE A 45 -9.38 -1.90 19.03
N PHE A 46 -8.24 -1.69 18.35
CA PHE A 46 -7.71 -2.66 17.39
C PHE A 46 -6.39 -3.33 17.78
N ALA A 47 -5.66 -2.80 18.75
CA ALA A 47 -4.34 -3.30 19.14
C ALA A 47 -4.35 -4.77 19.60
N ASP A 48 -5.45 -5.23 20.21
CA ASP A 48 -5.63 -6.64 20.61
C ASP A 48 -6.17 -7.53 19.49
N LYS A 49 -6.60 -6.95 18.36
CA LYS A 49 -7.23 -7.68 17.24
C LYS A 49 -6.29 -7.92 16.07
N THR A 50 -5.22 -7.15 15.95
CA THR A 50 -4.28 -7.30 14.84
C THR A 50 -2.94 -6.64 15.13
N PHE A 51 -1.88 -7.29 14.64
CA PHE A 51 -0.53 -6.74 14.70
C PHE A 51 -0.37 -5.44 13.88
N LEU A 52 -1.28 -5.18 12.94
CA LEU A 52 -1.23 -4.00 12.05
C LEU A 52 -1.34 -2.68 12.84
N PHE A 53 -2.14 -2.67 13.92
CA PHE A 53 -2.25 -1.55 14.84
C PHE A 53 -1.26 -1.66 16.00
N GLU A 54 -1.00 -2.86 16.50
CA GLU A 54 -0.03 -3.11 17.58
C GLU A 54 1.37 -2.62 17.21
N ARG A 55 1.79 -2.89 15.97
CA ARG A 55 3.15 -2.65 15.49
C ARG A 55 3.27 -1.36 14.67
N ASP A 56 2.30 -0.46 14.73
CA ASP A 56 2.33 0.83 14.02
C ASP A 56 2.60 0.69 12.50
N ILE A 57 1.96 -0.28 11.86
CA ILE A 57 1.98 -0.43 10.38
C ILE A 57 0.95 0.54 9.78
N ILE A 58 -0.21 0.66 10.43
CA ILE A 58 -1.16 1.73 10.17
C ILE A 58 -0.74 2.94 10.99
N ILE A 59 -0.32 3.99 10.30
CA ILE A 59 0.36 5.15 10.90
C ILE A 59 -0.52 6.39 10.98
N GLY A 60 -1.59 6.46 10.20
CA GLY A 60 -2.47 7.63 10.21
C GLY A 60 -3.86 7.34 9.71
N GLU A 61 -4.77 8.28 9.92
CA GLU A 61 -6.17 8.12 9.55
C GLU A 61 -6.86 9.43 9.15
N ARG A 62 -8.04 9.27 8.54
CA ARG A 62 -9.08 10.29 8.46
C ARG A 62 -10.43 9.66 8.71
N ASN A 63 -11.18 10.19 9.67
CA ASN A 63 -12.53 9.75 10.02
C ASN A 63 -12.63 8.23 10.35
N LEU A 64 -11.57 7.61 10.89
CA LEU A 64 -11.60 6.20 11.30
C LEU A 64 -12.56 5.96 12.47
N GLY A 65 -12.76 6.95 13.33
CA GLY A 65 -13.73 6.88 14.44
C GLY A 65 -15.15 6.54 13.97
N GLU A 66 -15.58 7.07 12.81
CA GLU A 66 -16.89 6.75 12.22
C GLU A 66 -16.99 5.26 11.88
N ILE A 67 -15.93 4.68 11.31
CA ILE A 67 -15.88 3.26 11.00
C ILE A 67 -15.86 2.41 12.28
N VAL A 68 -15.10 2.82 13.30
CA VAL A 68 -15.08 2.13 14.60
C VAL A 68 -16.48 2.09 15.22
N ASP A 69 -17.22 3.19 15.13
CA ASP A 69 -18.59 3.26 15.66
C ASP A 69 -19.55 2.37 14.88
N LEU A 70 -19.43 2.29 13.55
CA LEU A 70 -20.21 1.36 12.72
C LEU A 70 -19.90 -0.10 13.10
N ILE A 71 -18.62 -0.44 13.28
CA ILE A 71 -18.19 -1.78 13.71
C ILE A 71 -18.80 -2.13 15.08
N ARG A 72 -18.78 -1.20 16.04
CA ARG A 72 -19.38 -1.41 17.38
C ARG A 72 -20.89 -1.63 17.31
N LYS A 73 -21.57 -0.87 16.44
CA LYS A 73 -23.03 -0.97 16.24
C LYS A 73 -23.43 -2.16 15.35
N LYS A 74 -22.46 -2.80 14.69
CA LYS A 74 -22.67 -3.83 13.67
C LYS A 74 -23.42 -3.32 12.43
N ASP A 75 -23.22 -2.03 12.13
CA ASP A 75 -23.71 -1.40 10.90
C ASP A 75 -22.71 -1.61 9.76
N ASP A 76 -23.21 -1.68 8.52
CA ASP A 76 -22.41 -1.97 7.34
C ASP A 76 -21.75 -0.69 6.78
N PHE A 77 -20.59 -0.85 6.14
CA PHE A 77 -19.83 0.20 5.45
C PHE A 77 -19.18 -0.42 4.21
N ALA A 78 -18.62 0.35 3.28
CA ALA A 78 -17.80 -0.20 2.18
C ALA A 78 -16.32 -0.15 2.51
N ILE A 79 -15.56 -1.12 2.01
CA ILE A 79 -14.10 -1.04 1.96
C ILE A 79 -13.63 -1.05 0.51
N VAL A 80 -12.82 -0.06 0.13
CA VAL A 80 -12.24 0.05 -1.20
C VAL A 80 -10.72 0.15 -1.09
N SER A 81 -10.00 -0.66 -1.86
CA SER A 81 -8.54 -0.53 -2.05
C SER A 81 -8.16 -1.09 -3.42
N GLY A 82 -6.89 -1.04 -3.81
CA GLY A 82 -6.44 -1.55 -5.11
C GLY A 82 -5.05 -1.10 -5.50
N PHE A 83 -4.56 -1.60 -6.63
CA PHE A 83 -3.26 -1.21 -7.19
C PHE A 83 -3.26 -1.17 -8.72
N ALA A 84 -2.34 -0.38 -9.28
CA ALA A 84 -2.05 -0.35 -10.71
C ALA A 84 -1.27 -1.61 -11.17
N THR A 85 -1.77 -2.29 -12.20
CA THR A 85 -1.24 -3.57 -12.69
C THR A 85 -0.03 -3.39 -13.61
N SER A 86 1.11 -3.08 -13.00
CA SER A 86 2.33 -2.71 -13.72
C SER A 86 3.56 -3.55 -13.33
N GLY A 87 3.37 -4.83 -13.06
CA GLY A 87 4.42 -5.78 -12.70
C GLY A 87 4.03 -6.64 -11.50
N ASP A 88 4.87 -7.60 -11.13
CA ASP A 88 4.60 -8.54 -10.04
C ASP A 88 4.44 -7.84 -8.68
N LEU A 89 3.61 -8.40 -7.80
CA LEU A 89 3.41 -7.88 -6.44
C LEU A 89 4.62 -8.19 -5.55
N HIS A 90 4.89 -7.29 -4.60
CA HIS A 90 5.93 -7.43 -3.58
C HIS A 90 5.34 -7.33 -2.17
N TYR A 91 6.12 -7.64 -1.14
CA TYR A 91 5.69 -7.60 0.26
C TYR A 91 5.11 -6.24 0.71
N GLY A 92 5.55 -5.12 0.12
CA GLY A 92 4.89 -3.83 0.34
C GLY A 92 3.41 -3.78 -0.10
N HIS A 93 3.03 -4.45 -1.21
CA HIS A 93 1.62 -4.58 -1.61
C HIS A 93 0.84 -5.49 -0.67
N LYS A 94 1.49 -6.57 -0.18
CA LYS A 94 0.90 -7.51 0.78
C LYS A 94 0.44 -6.79 2.06
N ALA A 95 1.19 -5.81 2.56
CA ALA A 95 0.78 -5.01 3.72
C ALA A 95 -0.58 -4.32 3.52
N VAL A 96 -0.82 -3.75 2.33
CA VAL A 96 -2.11 -3.12 2.00
C VAL A 96 -3.22 -4.15 1.86
N ILE A 97 -2.93 -5.32 1.29
CA ILE A 97 -3.87 -6.46 1.21
C ILE A 97 -4.25 -6.96 2.61
N ASP A 98 -3.29 -7.07 3.53
CA ASP A 98 -3.53 -7.52 4.90
C ASP A 98 -4.41 -6.54 5.68
N VAL A 99 -4.20 -5.22 5.51
CA VAL A 99 -5.09 -4.20 6.09
C VAL A 99 -6.48 -4.24 5.47
N TYR A 100 -6.58 -4.41 4.14
CA TYR A 100 -7.87 -4.59 3.47
C TYR A 100 -8.62 -5.79 4.06
N LYS A 101 -7.98 -6.96 4.11
CA LYS A 101 -8.58 -8.19 4.68
C LYS A 101 -9.01 -8.01 6.13
N PHE A 102 -8.20 -7.32 6.93
CA PHE A 102 -8.53 -7.04 8.33
C PHE A 102 -9.83 -6.26 8.46
N PHE A 103 -10.02 -5.19 7.70
CA PHE A 103 -11.27 -4.42 7.77
C PHE A 103 -12.43 -5.10 7.06
N ARG A 104 -12.15 -5.85 5.98
CA ARG A 104 -13.13 -6.58 5.17
C ARG A 104 -13.96 -7.56 5.98
N GLN A 105 -13.43 -8.11 7.08
CA GLN A 105 -14.16 -9.02 7.98
C GLN A 105 -15.32 -8.36 8.73
N TYR A 106 -15.33 -7.02 8.84
CA TYR A 106 -16.37 -6.26 9.56
C TYR A 106 -17.46 -5.68 8.65
N THR A 107 -17.37 -5.88 7.34
CA THR A 107 -18.33 -5.39 6.35
C THR A 107 -18.73 -6.52 5.41
N LYS A 108 -19.85 -6.38 4.69
CA LYS A 108 -20.21 -7.29 3.59
C LYS A 108 -19.78 -6.77 2.22
N ARG A 109 -19.40 -5.50 2.11
CA ARG A 109 -19.22 -4.76 0.85
C ARG A 109 -17.74 -4.43 0.63
N GLY A 110 -17.05 -5.32 -0.07
CA GLY A 110 -15.66 -5.15 -0.45
C GLY A 110 -15.51 -4.83 -1.94
N TYR A 111 -14.60 -3.92 -2.25
CA TYR A 111 -14.18 -3.61 -3.61
C TYR A 111 -12.65 -3.53 -3.65
N PHE A 112 -12.02 -4.44 -4.37
CA PHE A 112 -10.59 -4.50 -4.57
C PHE A 112 -10.29 -4.24 -6.05
N ALA A 113 -9.91 -3.00 -6.34
CA ALA A 113 -9.68 -2.52 -7.68
C ALA A 113 -8.38 -3.06 -8.27
N ILE A 114 -8.48 -3.67 -9.44
CA ILE A 114 -7.39 -4.14 -10.27
C ILE A 114 -7.27 -3.13 -11.42
N CYS A 115 -6.34 -2.20 -11.27
CA CYS A 115 -6.32 -0.97 -12.06
C CYS A 115 -5.45 -1.13 -13.32
N ASP A 116 -5.96 -1.89 -14.29
CA ASP A 116 -5.29 -2.14 -15.57
C ASP A 116 -5.33 -0.94 -16.53
N LEU A 117 -6.46 -0.22 -16.57
CA LEU A 117 -6.54 1.04 -17.30
C LEU A 117 -5.60 2.10 -16.73
N ASP A 118 -5.52 2.24 -15.41
CA ASP A 118 -4.51 3.10 -14.76
C ASP A 118 -3.11 2.74 -15.25
N ALA A 119 -2.73 1.46 -15.14
CA ALA A 119 -1.39 1.03 -15.53
C ALA A 119 -1.10 1.33 -17.01
N TYR A 120 -2.09 1.13 -17.89
CA TYR A 120 -1.96 1.44 -19.31
C TYR A 120 -1.75 2.93 -19.57
N VAL A 121 -2.51 3.82 -18.92
CA VAL A 121 -2.41 5.26 -19.18
C VAL A 121 -1.29 5.96 -18.41
N SER A 122 -0.89 5.44 -17.25
CA SER A 122 0.01 6.14 -16.33
C SER A 122 1.47 5.67 -16.37
N ARG A 123 1.76 4.56 -17.08
CA ARG A 123 3.11 3.99 -17.21
C ARG A 123 3.66 4.23 -18.62
N PRO A 124 4.99 4.34 -18.78
CA PRO A 124 5.59 4.46 -20.11
C PRO A 124 5.31 3.23 -20.97
N ASP A 125 5.18 3.42 -22.29
CA ASP A 125 4.97 2.34 -23.27
C ASP A 125 6.05 1.24 -23.20
N ALA A 126 7.29 1.61 -22.88
CA ALA A 126 8.38 0.66 -22.69
C ALA A 126 8.09 -0.36 -21.56
N LYS A 127 7.21 -0.01 -20.61
CA LYS A 127 6.76 -0.86 -19.52
C LYS A 127 5.41 -1.51 -19.82
N ILE A 128 4.45 -0.74 -20.35
CA ILE A 128 3.09 -1.19 -20.67
C ILE A 128 2.78 -0.81 -22.12
N PRO A 129 3.18 -1.63 -23.10
CA PRO A 129 3.07 -1.28 -24.52
C PRO A 129 1.64 -1.36 -25.08
N SER A 130 0.71 -1.96 -24.34
CA SER A 130 -0.69 -2.12 -24.76
C SER A 130 -1.61 -2.37 -23.58
N LEU A 131 -2.91 -2.14 -23.77
CA LEU A 131 -3.94 -2.52 -22.80
C LEU A 131 -3.89 -4.02 -22.50
N ALA A 132 -3.71 -4.86 -23.52
CA ALA A 132 -3.56 -6.31 -23.35
C ALA A 132 -2.38 -6.66 -22.42
N ALA A 133 -1.26 -5.93 -22.49
CA ALA A 133 -0.14 -6.14 -21.58
C ALA A 133 -0.52 -5.83 -20.11
N SER A 134 -1.24 -4.72 -19.86
CA SER A 134 -1.74 -4.41 -18.51
C SER A 134 -2.78 -5.42 -18.01
N GLN A 135 -3.58 -6.00 -18.90
CA GLN A 135 -4.53 -7.07 -18.57
C GLN A 135 -3.82 -8.37 -18.22
N GLU A 136 -2.72 -8.73 -18.90
CA GLU A 136 -1.91 -9.90 -18.51
C GLU A 136 -1.19 -9.70 -17.16
N TYR A 137 -0.85 -8.46 -16.80
CA TYR A 137 -0.43 -8.15 -15.42
C TYR A 137 -1.62 -8.27 -14.45
N ALA A 138 -2.79 -7.77 -14.82
CA ALA A 138 -4.00 -7.89 -14.00
C ALA A 138 -4.36 -9.35 -13.71
N VAL A 139 -4.20 -10.27 -14.67
CA VAL A 139 -4.41 -11.71 -14.45
C VAL A 139 -3.49 -12.24 -13.36
N ARG A 140 -2.22 -11.85 -13.38
CA ARG A 140 -1.23 -12.26 -12.38
C ARG A 140 -1.55 -11.66 -11.01
N ASP A 141 -1.83 -10.36 -10.97
CA ASP A 141 -2.17 -9.64 -9.73
C ASP A 141 -3.47 -10.20 -9.11
N VAL A 142 -4.48 -10.53 -9.92
CA VAL A 142 -5.71 -11.20 -9.43
C VAL A 142 -5.39 -12.57 -8.83
N ALA A 143 -4.54 -13.38 -9.48
CA ALA A 143 -4.14 -14.66 -8.91
C ALA A 143 -3.40 -14.48 -7.57
N ASP A 144 -2.52 -13.49 -7.47
CA ASP A 144 -1.78 -13.18 -6.25
C ASP A 144 -2.72 -12.73 -5.11
N VAL A 145 -3.66 -11.81 -5.35
CA VAL A 145 -4.57 -11.34 -4.29
C VAL A 145 -5.55 -12.42 -3.84
N LEU A 146 -5.99 -13.30 -4.75
CA LEU A 146 -6.81 -14.47 -4.41
C LEU A 146 -6.02 -15.48 -3.56
N ALA A 147 -4.77 -15.75 -3.92
CA ALA A 147 -3.87 -16.61 -3.14
C ALA A 147 -3.62 -16.05 -1.73
N LEU A 148 -3.55 -14.73 -1.59
CA LEU A 148 -3.47 -14.04 -0.31
C LEU A 148 -4.81 -13.97 0.43
N GLY A 149 -5.91 -14.44 -0.15
CA GLY A 149 -7.21 -14.59 0.52
C GLY A 149 -8.16 -13.39 0.39
N VAL A 150 -7.96 -12.50 -0.59
CA VAL A 150 -9.00 -11.54 -0.98
C VAL A 150 -10.16 -12.30 -1.61
N SER A 151 -11.41 -11.93 -1.30
CA SER A 151 -12.57 -12.61 -1.88
C SER A 151 -12.68 -12.31 -3.37
N GLU A 152 -12.95 -13.34 -4.17
CA GLU A 152 -13.21 -13.18 -5.60
C GLU A 152 -14.34 -12.19 -5.90
N ARG A 153 -15.34 -12.11 -5.02
CA ARG A 153 -16.47 -11.19 -5.16
C ARG A 153 -16.09 -9.73 -4.96
N ASP A 154 -14.99 -9.49 -4.28
CA ASP A 154 -14.49 -8.14 -4.07
C ASP A 154 -13.69 -7.65 -5.30
N ILE A 155 -13.24 -8.54 -6.19
CA ILE A 155 -12.37 -8.17 -7.31
C ILE A 155 -13.13 -7.34 -8.35
N VAL A 156 -12.59 -6.15 -8.63
CA VAL A 156 -13.14 -5.22 -9.61
C VAL A 156 -12.05 -4.82 -10.60
N VAL A 157 -12.15 -5.26 -11.84
CA VAL A 157 -11.17 -4.93 -12.90
C VAL A 157 -11.62 -3.64 -13.62
N GLN A 158 -10.74 -2.63 -13.69
CA GLN A 158 -11.09 -1.32 -14.26
C GLN A 158 -11.59 -1.43 -15.71
N SER A 159 -10.89 -2.16 -16.58
CA SER A 159 -11.32 -2.35 -17.98
C SER A 159 -12.63 -3.13 -18.13
N GLY A 160 -13.02 -3.88 -17.09
CA GLY A 160 -14.24 -4.71 -17.05
C GLY A 160 -15.46 -4.06 -16.41
N ARG A 161 -15.37 -2.77 -16.04
CA ARG A 161 -16.47 -1.97 -15.46
C ARG A 161 -17.58 -1.65 -16.48
N ASP A 162 -18.75 -1.30 -15.97
CA ASP A 162 -19.90 -0.88 -16.79
C ASP A 162 -19.78 0.57 -17.30
N ALA A 163 -20.67 0.95 -18.23
CA ALA A 163 -20.68 2.29 -18.83
C ALA A 163 -20.90 3.42 -17.80
N GLY A 164 -21.70 3.18 -16.75
CA GLY A 164 -21.97 4.17 -15.73
C GLY A 164 -20.72 4.53 -14.92
N TYR A 165 -19.82 3.58 -14.68
CA TYR A 165 -18.53 3.84 -14.05
C TYR A 165 -17.68 4.81 -14.90
N TYR A 166 -17.62 4.59 -16.21
CA TYR A 166 -16.86 5.45 -17.10
C TYR A 166 -17.49 6.84 -17.25
N ASP A 167 -18.82 6.90 -17.36
CA ASP A 167 -19.56 8.17 -17.34
C ASP A 167 -19.27 8.95 -16.06
N PHE A 168 -19.24 8.28 -14.92
CA PHE A 168 -18.91 8.91 -13.64
C PHE A 168 -17.45 9.38 -13.59
N ALA A 169 -16.48 8.59 -14.09
CA ALA A 169 -15.09 9.03 -14.19
C ALA A 169 -14.93 10.29 -15.07
N PHE A 170 -15.67 10.41 -16.17
CA PHE A 170 -15.72 11.64 -16.96
C PHE A 170 -16.35 12.80 -16.18
N GLN A 171 -17.42 12.56 -15.42
CA GLN A 171 -18.00 13.59 -14.56
C GLN A 171 -17.02 14.07 -13.49
N VAL A 172 -16.21 13.18 -12.90
CA VAL A 172 -15.15 13.53 -11.94
C VAL A 172 -14.19 14.55 -12.54
N SER A 173 -13.79 14.38 -13.81
CA SER A 173 -12.90 15.33 -14.49
C SER A 173 -13.46 16.76 -14.51
N LYS A 174 -14.79 16.93 -14.60
CA LYS A 174 -15.47 18.25 -14.57
C LYS A 174 -15.37 18.95 -13.20
N LYS A 175 -15.04 18.22 -12.13
CA LYS A 175 -14.88 18.77 -10.77
C LYS A 175 -13.44 19.14 -10.42
N LEU A 176 -12.49 18.87 -11.32
CA LEU A 176 -11.06 19.05 -11.12
C LEU A 176 -10.53 20.10 -12.08
N THR A 177 -9.73 21.04 -11.57
CA THR A 177 -9.03 22.02 -12.41
C THR A 177 -7.61 21.53 -12.69
N LEU A 178 -7.04 21.96 -13.81
CA LEU A 178 -5.64 21.67 -14.15
C LEU A 178 -4.69 22.12 -13.02
N ASN A 179 -4.95 23.29 -12.42
CA ASN A 179 -4.12 23.81 -11.33
C ASN A 179 -4.20 22.92 -10.09
N THR A 180 -5.40 22.45 -9.72
CA THR A 180 -5.60 21.53 -8.59
C THR A 180 -4.85 20.21 -8.82
N MET A 181 -4.92 19.65 -10.03
CA MET A 181 -4.25 18.41 -10.39
C MET A 181 -2.72 18.56 -10.34
N LYS A 182 -2.18 19.61 -10.95
CA LYS A 182 -0.73 19.92 -10.92
C LYS A 182 -0.23 20.12 -9.50
N ALA A 183 -0.93 20.90 -8.69
CA ALA A 183 -0.54 21.20 -7.32
C ALA A 183 -0.55 19.95 -6.45
N THR A 184 -1.55 19.07 -6.62
CA THR A 184 -1.74 17.92 -5.75
C THR A 184 -0.87 16.72 -6.15
N LEU A 185 -0.78 16.45 -7.45
CA LEU A 185 -0.09 15.27 -7.96
C LEU A 185 1.36 15.55 -8.37
N GLY A 186 1.71 16.81 -8.64
CA GLY A 186 3.07 17.18 -9.05
C GLY A 186 3.46 16.74 -10.47
N HIS A 187 2.49 16.28 -11.27
CA HIS A 187 2.69 15.87 -12.67
C HIS A 187 1.90 16.76 -13.62
N THR A 188 2.23 16.73 -14.91
CA THR A 188 1.47 17.39 -15.99
C THR A 188 1.04 16.40 -17.08
N ASP A 189 1.23 15.11 -16.84
CA ASP A 189 0.95 14.04 -17.78
C ASP A 189 -0.57 13.73 -17.82
N LEU A 190 -1.16 13.75 -19.02
CA LEU A 190 -2.59 13.53 -19.20
C LEU A 190 -3.01 12.11 -18.85
N GLY A 191 -2.13 11.12 -19.05
CA GLY A 191 -2.37 9.74 -18.68
C GLY A 191 -2.45 9.56 -17.16
N LYS A 192 -1.50 10.10 -16.41
CA LYS A 192 -1.53 10.12 -14.94
C LYS A 192 -2.74 10.87 -14.38
N PHE A 193 -3.15 11.96 -15.02
CA PHE A 193 -4.38 12.65 -14.65
C PHE A 193 -5.62 11.78 -14.91
N SER A 194 -5.66 11.08 -16.05
CA SER A 194 -6.74 10.13 -16.36
C SER A 194 -6.82 9.00 -15.33
N ALA A 195 -5.67 8.45 -14.94
CA ALA A 195 -5.55 7.47 -13.85
C ALA A 195 -6.11 8.01 -12.53
N ALA A 196 -5.83 9.26 -12.16
CA ALA A 196 -6.38 9.86 -10.95
C ALA A 196 -7.92 9.95 -10.98
N TYR A 197 -8.54 10.25 -12.12
CA TYR A 197 -10.01 10.26 -12.23
C TYR A 197 -10.60 8.85 -12.12
N LEU A 198 -9.94 7.84 -12.71
CA LEU A 198 -10.32 6.43 -12.57
C LEU A 198 -10.25 6.00 -11.10
N GLN A 199 -9.17 6.33 -10.40
CA GLN A 199 -9.03 5.98 -8.98
C GLN A 199 -10.06 6.68 -8.08
N ILE A 200 -10.40 7.96 -8.36
CA ILE A 200 -11.50 8.64 -7.67
C ILE A 200 -12.84 7.93 -7.96
N ALA A 201 -13.06 7.50 -9.21
CA ALA A 201 -14.24 6.74 -9.59
C ALA A 201 -14.28 5.36 -8.89
N ASP A 202 -13.17 4.64 -8.78
CA ASP A 202 -13.09 3.36 -8.06
C ASP A 202 -13.58 3.49 -6.61
N ILE A 203 -13.24 4.60 -5.95
CA ILE A 203 -13.62 4.86 -4.55
C ILE A 203 -15.09 5.30 -4.41
N LEU A 204 -15.58 6.16 -5.29
CA LEU A 204 -16.90 6.80 -5.11
C LEU A 204 -18.03 6.12 -5.88
N TYR A 205 -17.73 5.44 -6.98
CA TYR A 205 -18.76 4.80 -7.81
C TYR A 205 -19.58 3.74 -7.08
N PRO A 206 -19.03 2.93 -6.14
CA PRO A 206 -19.86 2.04 -5.32
C PRO A 206 -21.03 2.76 -4.63
N GLN A 207 -20.84 4.02 -4.21
CA GLN A 207 -21.90 4.83 -3.60
C GLN A 207 -22.84 5.45 -4.64
N VAL A 208 -22.35 5.76 -5.85
CA VAL A 208 -23.18 6.20 -6.97
C VAL A 208 -24.16 5.10 -7.39
N GLU A 209 -23.67 3.87 -7.48
CA GLU A 209 -24.45 2.71 -7.91
C GLU A 209 -25.42 2.22 -6.82
N ASN A 210 -24.98 2.19 -5.56
CA ASN A 210 -25.70 1.50 -4.47
C ASN A 210 -26.28 2.45 -3.40
N GLY A 211 -26.15 3.77 -3.58
CA GLY A 211 -26.55 4.80 -2.62
C GLY A 211 -25.47 5.16 -1.61
N GLY A 212 -25.68 6.26 -0.88
CA GLY A 212 -24.71 6.80 0.06
C GLY A 212 -24.36 5.82 1.16
N MET A 213 -23.07 5.60 1.34
CA MET A 213 -22.57 4.64 2.33
C MET A 213 -21.18 5.04 2.83
N PRO A 214 -20.96 5.06 4.16
CA PRO A 214 -19.63 5.23 4.74
C PRO A 214 -18.62 4.29 4.09
N THR A 215 -17.50 4.83 3.63
CA THR A 215 -16.50 4.07 2.87
C THR A 215 -15.14 4.23 3.54
N LEU A 216 -14.46 3.11 3.83
CA LEU A 216 -13.08 3.09 4.30
C LEU A 216 -12.13 2.78 3.14
N VAL A 217 -11.07 3.58 3.01
CA VAL A 217 -10.01 3.37 2.02
C VAL A 217 -8.65 3.16 2.70
N PRO A 218 -8.18 1.90 2.85
CA PRO A 218 -6.80 1.62 3.20
C PRO A 218 -5.86 1.87 2.03
N ALA A 219 -4.81 2.65 2.25
CA ALA A 219 -3.82 2.93 1.22
C ALA A 219 -2.43 3.18 1.81
N GLY A 220 -1.39 3.08 0.97
CA GLY A 220 -0.09 3.61 1.30
C GLY A 220 -0.17 5.12 1.56
N ILE A 221 0.72 5.63 2.43
CA ILE A 221 0.75 7.07 2.77
C ILE A 221 0.92 7.97 1.55
N ASP A 222 1.54 7.46 0.49
CA ASP A 222 1.75 8.16 -0.77
C ASP A 222 0.48 8.45 -1.57
N GLN A 223 -0.61 7.74 -1.28
CA GLN A 223 -1.91 7.98 -1.90
C GLN A 223 -2.71 9.08 -1.20
N GLU A 224 -2.20 9.68 -0.12
CA GLU A 224 -2.92 10.74 0.60
C GLU A 224 -3.36 11.91 -0.29
N PRO A 225 -2.49 12.47 -1.17
CA PRO A 225 -2.87 13.61 -1.99
C PRO A 225 -4.08 13.30 -2.88
N LEU A 226 -4.15 12.07 -3.41
CA LEU A 226 -5.27 11.62 -4.20
C LEU A 226 -6.53 11.42 -3.36
N LEU A 227 -6.43 10.81 -2.18
CA LEU A 227 -7.57 10.63 -1.27
C LEU A 227 -8.14 11.97 -0.82
N ARG A 228 -7.30 13.00 -0.66
CA ARG A 228 -7.77 14.38 -0.43
C ARG A 228 -8.59 14.90 -1.60
N LEU A 229 -8.15 14.70 -2.84
CA LEU A 229 -8.94 15.04 -4.03
C LEU A 229 -10.26 14.27 -4.09
N THR A 230 -10.25 12.97 -3.80
CA THR A 230 -11.46 12.14 -3.74
C THR A 230 -12.48 12.73 -2.77
N ARG A 231 -12.05 13.15 -1.59
CA ARG A 231 -12.92 13.78 -0.58
C ARG A 231 -13.48 15.11 -1.07
N ASP A 232 -12.68 15.94 -1.75
CA ASP A 232 -13.16 17.20 -2.33
C ASP A 232 -14.18 16.97 -3.46
N VAL A 233 -13.94 15.98 -4.31
CA VAL A 233 -14.85 15.57 -5.37
C VAL A 233 -16.17 15.06 -4.79
N ALA A 234 -16.14 14.21 -3.75
CA ALA A 234 -17.34 13.74 -3.06
C ALA A 234 -18.21 14.90 -2.56
N ARG A 235 -17.60 15.91 -1.92
CA ARG A 235 -18.32 17.12 -1.47
C ARG A 235 -18.94 17.91 -2.62
N LYS A 236 -18.22 18.07 -3.74
CA LYS A 236 -18.70 18.78 -4.94
C LYS A 236 -19.83 18.06 -5.68
N PHE A 237 -20.04 16.77 -5.40
CA PHE A 237 -21.10 15.94 -5.97
C PHE A 237 -22.27 15.69 -5.03
N LYS A 238 -22.22 16.15 -3.77
CA LYS A 238 -23.29 15.91 -2.77
C LYS A 238 -24.69 16.40 -3.20
N SER A 239 -24.78 17.36 -4.13
CA SER A 239 -26.04 17.84 -4.70
C SER A 239 -26.57 16.99 -5.87
N THR A 240 -25.76 16.09 -6.40
CA THR A 240 -26.05 15.27 -7.59
C THR A 240 -26.18 13.80 -7.23
N TYR A 241 -25.33 13.33 -6.33
CA TYR A 241 -25.26 11.95 -5.86
C TYR A 241 -25.33 11.94 -4.34
N ASP A 242 -25.93 10.89 -3.78
CA ASP A 242 -25.87 10.62 -2.35
C ASP A 242 -24.49 10.04 -2.01
N LEU A 243 -23.52 10.92 -1.75
CA LEU A 243 -22.15 10.54 -1.42
C LEU A 243 -21.81 10.92 0.02
N THR A 244 -21.24 9.96 0.73
CA THR A 244 -20.49 10.20 1.96
C THR A 244 -19.03 10.45 1.62
N VAL A 245 -18.38 11.28 2.45
CA VAL A 245 -16.95 11.56 2.29
C VAL A 245 -16.18 10.35 2.83
N PRO A 246 -15.31 9.70 2.03
CA PRO A 246 -14.65 8.46 2.44
C PRO A 246 -13.68 8.71 3.61
N SER A 247 -13.70 7.79 4.58
CA SER A 247 -12.67 7.63 5.61
C SER A 247 -11.46 6.91 5.04
N SER A 248 -10.28 7.07 5.65
CA SER A 248 -9.06 6.44 5.18
C SER A 248 -8.14 6.05 6.32
N VAL A 249 -7.34 5.01 6.09
CA VAL A 249 -6.19 4.64 6.93
C VAL A 249 -4.95 4.58 6.07
N TYR A 250 -3.84 5.07 6.60
CA TYR A 250 -2.57 5.17 5.89
C TYR A 250 -1.56 4.18 6.43
N ILE A 251 -0.91 3.49 5.51
CA ILE A 251 -0.01 2.38 5.77
C ILE A 251 1.42 2.87 5.51
N ALA A 252 2.31 2.61 6.46
CA ALA A 252 3.72 2.90 6.32
C ALA A 252 4.31 2.13 5.15
N HIS A 253 5.30 2.72 4.48
CA HIS A 253 6.03 2.00 3.46
C HIS A 253 6.96 0.96 4.09
N LEU A 254 6.93 -0.25 3.55
CA LEU A 254 8.00 -1.21 3.76
C LEU A 254 9.21 -0.73 2.94
N PRO A 255 10.34 -0.34 3.59
CA PRO A 255 11.50 0.17 2.88
C PRO A 255 12.13 -0.90 1.97
N SER A 256 12.96 -0.44 1.03
CA SER A 256 13.78 -1.32 0.21
C SER A 256 14.73 -2.13 1.10
N LEU A 257 14.95 -3.38 0.72
CA LEU A 257 15.88 -4.25 1.44
C LEU A 257 17.32 -3.72 1.35
N GLN A 258 17.64 -2.94 0.31
CA GLN A 258 18.98 -2.43 0.02
C GLN A 258 19.19 -0.95 0.39
N ASP A 259 18.13 -0.21 0.74
CA ASP A 259 18.22 1.22 1.12
C ASP A 259 16.98 1.65 1.90
N PHE A 260 17.14 2.12 3.14
CA PHE A 260 16.02 2.58 3.98
C PHE A 260 15.34 3.85 3.48
N THR A 261 16.03 4.63 2.65
CA THR A 261 15.50 5.88 2.08
C THR A 261 14.66 5.65 0.83
N ASP A 262 14.69 4.42 0.29
CA ASP A 262 13.94 4.03 -0.89
C ASP A 262 12.75 3.13 -0.53
N LYS A 263 11.67 3.23 -1.30
CA LYS A 263 10.59 2.23 -1.26
C LYS A 263 11.03 0.97 -2.00
N MET A 264 10.40 -0.15 -1.66
CA MET A 264 10.38 -1.30 -2.56
C MET A 264 9.86 -0.88 -3.94
N SER A 265 10.65 -1.11 -4.98
CA SER A 265 10.29 -0.78 -6.35
C SER A 265 10.46 -1.96 -7.29
N LYS A 266 9.46 -2.18 -8.15
CA LYS A 266 9.51 -3.17 -9.23
C LYS A 266 10.59 -2.87 -10.28
N SER A 267 11.06 -1.62 -10.38
CA SER A 267 12.03 -1.18 -11.39
C SER A 267 13.48 -1.12 -10.91
N LYS A 268 13.73 -1.23 -9.60
CA LYS A 268 15.08 -1.21 -9.03
C LYS A 268 15.50 -2.63 -8.67
N GLU A 269 16.53 -3.14 -9.35
CA GLU A 269 17.03 -4.49 -9.14
C GLU A 269 17.39 -4.72 -7.66
N ASN A 270 17.02 -5.87 -7.11
CA ASN A 270 17.27 -6.29 -5.72
C ASN A 270 16.65 -5.39 -4.63
N SER A 271 15.90 -4.32 -4.97
CA SER A 271 15.30 -3.41 -3.97
C SER A 271 14.07 -3.98 -3.27
N ALA A 272 13.35 -4.86 -3.96
CA ALA A 272 12.08 -5.42 -3.51
C ALA A 272 12.11 -6.94 -3.61
N LEU A 273 11.54 -7.60 -2.60
CA LEU A 273 11.26 -9.03 -2.65
C LEU A 273 9.86 -9.22 -3.26
N MET A 274 9.79 -9.81 -4.44
CA MET A 274 8.51 -10.11 -5.09
C MET A 274 7.89 -11.34 -4.45
N LEU A 275 6.56 -11.43 -4.49
CA LEU A 275 5.83 -12.64 -4.06
C LEU A 275 6.08 -13.83 -5.01
N THR A 276 6.61 -13.55 -6.20
CA THR A 276 6.99 -14.53 -7.23
C THR A 276 8.50 -14.80 -7.25
N SER A 277 9.29 -14.21 -6.35
CA SER A 277 10.73 -14.40 -6.32
C SER A 277 11.10 -15.87 -6.10
N SER A 278 12.09 -16.34 -6.85
CA SER A 278 12.69 -17.65 -6.63
C SER A 278 13.43 -17.70 -5.30
N GLU A 279 13.68 -18.90 -4.79
CA GLU A 279 14.46 -19.10 -3.57
C GLU A 279 15.87 -18.47 -3.69
N GLN A 280 16.52 -18.60 -4.85
CA GLN A 280 17.84 -18.03 -5.10
C GLN A 280 17.83 -16.49 -5.05
N GLU A 281 16.81 -15.86 -5.66
CA GLU A 281 16.65 -14.40 -5.60
C GLU A 281 16.38 -13.93 -4.18
N MET A 282 15.48 -14.61 -3.46
CA MET A 282 15.18 -14.32 -2.06
C MET A 282 16.44 -14.41 -1.21
N GLU A 283 17.21 -15.49 -1.35
CA GLU A 283 18.46 -15.66 -0.61
C GLU A 283 19.48 -14.56 -0.93
N LYS A 284 19.65 -14.19 -2.20
CA LYS A 284 20.55 -13.12 -2.63
C LYS A 284 20.12 -11.78 -2.02
N VAL A 285 18.86 -11.41 -2.16
CA VAL A 285 18.34 -10.12 -1.69
C VAL A 285 18.43 -10.02 -0.17
N VAL A 286 18.01 -11.06 0.57
CA VAL A 286 18.08 -11.07 2.05
C VAL A 286 19.53 -11.06 2.55
N SER A 287 20.44 -11.75 1.85
CA SER A 287 21.87 -11.73 2.22
C SER A 287 22.46 -10.33 2.13
N ASN A 288 22.08 -9.56 1.10
CA ASN A 288 22.59 -8.22 0.86
C ASN A 288 21.81 -7.12 1.61
N ALA A 289 20.70 -7.46 2.26
CA ALA A 289 19.84 -6.48 2.90
C ALA A 289 20.56 -5.67 3.99
N ILE A 290 20.27 -4.37 4.07
CA ILE A 290 20.85 -3.48 5.09
C ILE A 290 20.31 -3.86 6.47
N THR A 291 21.23 -3.97 7.43
CA THR A 291 20.92 -4.27 8.81
C THR A 291 21.31 -3.13 9.73
N GLY A 292 20.62 -2.98 10.85
CA GLY A 292 21.01 -2.05 11.91
C GLY A 292 22.08 -2.61 12.85
N GLY A 293 22.82 -3.64 12.43
CA GLY A 293 23.89 -4.24 13.22
C GLY A 293 25.17 -3.40 13.24
N ARG A 294 26.17 -3.87 13.98
CA ARG A 294 27.50 -3.28 14.05
C ARG A 294 28.47 -3.90 13.04
N GLU A 295 29.60 -3.25 12.82
CA GLU A 295 30.65 -3.71 11.89
C GLU A 295 31.25 -5.05 12.33
N THR A 296 31.46 -5.21 13.64
CA THR A 296 32.06 -6.42 14.21
C THR A 296 31.08 -7.22 15.07
N THR A 297 31.30 -8.53 15.16
CA THR A 297 30.55 -9.41 16.06
C THR A 297 30.74 -9.03 17.52
N GLU A 298 31.95 -8.61 17.91
CA GLU A 298 32.25 -8.18 19.27
C GLU A 298 31.42 -6.94 19.66
N GLU A 299 31.39 -5.92 18.80
CA GLU A 299 30.56 -4.74 19.03
C GLU A 299 29.07 -5.07 19.04
N GLN A 300 28.61 -5.95 18.15
CA GLN A 300 27.22 -6.41 18.15
C GLN A 300 26.88 -7.10 19.48
N ARG A 301 27.75 -7.98 20.00
CA ARG A 301 27.55 -8.65 21.30
C ARG A 301 27.54 -7.66 22.46
N LYS A 302 28.38 -6.62 22.40
CA LYS A 302 28.58 -5.67 23.50
C LYS A 302 27.54 -4.54 23.53
N PHE A 303 27.17 -4.01 22.37
CA PHE A 303 26.35 -2.80 22.23
C PHE A 303 25.00 -3.04 21.57
N GLY A 304 24.76 -4.25 21.05
CA GLY A 304 23.54 -4.57 20.31
C GLY A 304 23.41 -3.87 18.96
N GLY A 305 22.35 -4.25 18.25
CA GLY A 305 21.91 -3.62 17.00
C GLY A 305 20.78 -2.61 17.21
N ASN A 306 20.43 -1.90 16.13
CA ASN A 306 19.31 -0.97 16.06
C ASN A 306 18.23 -1.49 15.10
N PRO A 307 17.17 -2.15 15.60
CA PRO A 307 16.08 -2.67 14.76
C PRO A 307 15.35 -1.61 13.93
N GLN A 308 15.32 -0.33 14.37
CA GLN A 308 14.66 0.76 13.64
C GLN A 308 15.40 1.17 12.36
N LYS A 309 16.62 0.67 12.17
CA LYS A 309 17.43 0.83 10.94
C LYS A 309 17.75 -0.54 10.35
N CYS A 310 16.84 -1.52 10.44
CA CYS A 310 17.06 -2.89 10.01
C CYS A 310 15.93 -3.42 9.12
N SER A 311 16.21 -3.72 7.84
CA SER A 311 15.19 -4.09 6.86
C SER A 311 14.75 -5.54 7.07
N ILE A 312 15.64 -6.35 7.68
CA ILE A 312 15.32 -7.68 8.21
C ILE A 312 14.24 -7.58 9.29
N TYR A 313 14.37 -6.63 10.22
CA TYR A 313 13.38 -6.41 11.26
C TYR A 313 12.06 -5.90 10.67
N ASP A 314 12.12 -4.97 9.71
CA ASP A 314 10.92 -4.48 9.02
C ASP A 314 10.17 -5.60 8.29
N MET A 315 10.88 -6.55 7.67
CA MET A 315 10.24 -7.72 7.06
C MET A 315 9.43 -8.53 8.07
N TYR A 316 9.97 -8.79 9.27
CA TYR A 316 9.20 -9.47 10.32
C TYR A 316 8.07 -8.61 10.86
N LYS A 317 8.33 -7.33 11.13
CA LYS A 317 7.35 -6.37 11.65
C LYS A 317 6.09 -6.39 10.79
N PHE A 318 6.25 -6.32 9.47
CA PHE A 318 5.16 -6.27 8.51
C PHE A 318 4.51 -7.63 8.19
N ASN A 319 5.26 -8.73 8.26
CA ASN A 319 4.81 -9.98 7.64
C ASN A 319 4.73 -11.18 8.60
N HIS A 320 5.43 -11.17 9.72
CA HIS A 320 5.41 -12.29 10.65
C HIS A 320 4.12 -12.24 11.50
N PRO A 321 3.30 -13.29 11.54
CA PRO A 321 2.00 -13.24 12.22
C PRO A 321 2.13 -13.17 13.75
N ASP A 322 3.18 -13.74 14.34
CA ASP A 322 3.37 -13.80 15.79
C ASP A 322 4.12 -12.58 16.34
N SER A 323 3.44 -11.76 17.15
CA SER A 323 4.01 -10.57 17.80
C SER A 323 5.02 -10.90 18.89
N ALA A 324 4.87 -12.03 19.59
CA ALA A 324 5.82 -12.45 20.61
C ALA A 324 7.17 -12.81 19.96
N PHE A 325 7.14 -13.48 18.81
CA PHE A 325 8.33 -13.72 18.00
C PHE A 325 9.03 -12.41 17.58
N VAL A 326 8.29 -11.47 16.98
CA VAL A 326 8.86 -10.19 16.51
C VAL A 326 9.48 -9.41 17.67
N LYS A 327 8.79 -9.35 18.80
CA LYS A 327 9.32 -8.72 20.02
C LYS A 327 10.59 -9.43 20.51
N GLY A 328 10.61 -10.77 20.53
CA GLY A 328 11.78 -11.55 20.92
C GLY A 328 12.97 -11.41 19.98
N VAL A 329 12.75 -11.15 18.69
CA VAL A 329 13.83 -10.77 17.74
C VAL A 329 14.38 -9.39 18.10
N CYS A 330 13.51 -8.41 18.35
CA CYS A 330 13.91 -7.06 18.78
C CYS A 330 14.76 -7.09 20.06
N ASP A 331 14.24 -7.74 21.11
CA ASP A 331 14.89 -7.81 22.42
C ASP A 331 16.29 -8.43 22.33
N ARG A 332 16.43 -9.55 21.59
CA ARG A 332 17.72 -10.22 21.39
C ARG A 332 18.68 -9.42 20.50
N CYS A 333 18.18 -8.67 19.53
CA CYS A 333 19.00 -7.80 18.69
C CYS A 333 19.57 -6.63 19.50
N VAL A 334 18.73 -5.95 20.28
CA VAL A 334 19.12 -4.81 21.12
C VAL A 334 20.06 -5.25 22.25
N SER A 335 19.89 -6.45 22.79
CA SER A 335 20.79 -6.99 23.83
C SER A 335 22.09 -7.58 23.30
N GLY A 336 22.31 -7.62 21.98
CA GLY A 336 23.48 -8.27 21.37
C GLY A 336 23.46 -9.81 21.41
N GLN A 337 22.34 -10.44 21.79
CA GLN A 337 22.20 -11.89 21.80
C GLN A 337 21.99 -12.49 20.41
N LEU A 338 21.51 -11.69 19.45
CA LEU A 338 21.28 -12.09 18.07
C LEU A 338 22.26 -11.39 17.12
N LEU A 339 22.98 -12.18 16.30
CA LEU A 339 23.81 -11.65 15.23
C LEU A 339 22.99 -11.47 13.94
N CYS A 340 23.30 -10.44 13.15
CA CYS A 340 22.57 -10.16 11.91
C CYS A 340 22.59 -11.31 10.89
N GLY A 341 23.68 -12.07 10.84
CA GLY A 341 23.78 -13.25 9.97
C GLY A 341 22.90 -14.42 10.43
N GLU A 342 22.69 -14.57 11.74
CA GLU A 342 21.76 -15.55 12.32
C GLU A 342 20.32 -15.13 12.02
N ASP A 343 20.00 -13.85 12.23
CA ASP A 343 18.67 -13.30 11.98
C ASP A 343 18.27 -13.42 10.50
N LYS A 344 19.20 -13.14 9.58
CA LYS A 344 19.00 -13.34 8.14
C LYS A 344 18.68 -14.79 7.78
N LYS A 345 19.26 -15.79 8.47
CA LYS A 345 18.96 -17.21 8.21
C LYS A 345 17.52 -17.55 8.62
N VAL A 346 17.10 -17.08 9.79
CA VAL A 346 15.72 -17.27 10.26
C VAL A 346 14.72 -16.61 9.31
N LEU A 347 15.02 -15.39 8.83
CA LEU A 347 14.14 -14.71 7.87
C LEU A 347 14.03 -15.49 6.57
N LYS A 348 15.14 -16.01 6.05
CA LYS A 348 15.13 -16.84 4.83
C LYS A 348 14.27 -18.08 4.97
N GLU A 349 14.31 -18.74 6.13
CA GLU A 349 13.47 -19.92 6.41
C GLU A 349 11.98 -19.56 6.41
N PHE A 350 11.61 -18.46 7.08
CA PHE A 350 10.25 -17.93 7.08
C PHE A 350 9.77 -17.60 5.66
N LEU A 351 10.55 -16.80 4.92
CA LEU A 351 10.19 -16.37 3.57
C LEU A 351 10.13 -17.53 2.57
N ARG A 352 10.99 -18.55 2.72
CA ARG A 352 10.95 -19.75 1.87
C ARG A 352 9.61 -20.46 2.00
N GLN A 353 9.10 -20.61 3.23
CA GLN A 353 7.81 -21.23 3.45
C GLN A 353 6.67 -20.35 2.92
N ASP A 354 6.69 -19.04 3.24
CA ASP A 354 5.66 -18.09 2.81
C ASP A 354 5.54 -18.02 1.27
N LEU A 355 6.67 -17.86 0.56
CA LEU A 355 6.71 -17.83 -0.91
C LEU A 355 6.24 -19.15 -1.53
N LYS A 356 6.56 -20.29 -0.91
CA LYS A 356 6.13 -21.60 -1.40
C LYS A 356 4.61 -21.79 -1.25
N GLU A 357 4.05 -21.37 -0.13
CA GLU A 357 2.59 -21.40 0.09
C GLU A 357 1.86 -20.45 -0.87
N HIS A 358 2.38 -19.23 -1.03
CA HIS A 358 1.84 -18.24 -1.98
C HIS A 358 1.87 -18.75 -3.42
N ALA A 359 3.01 -19.29 -3.88
CA ALA A 359 3.15 -19.83 -5.23
C ALA A 359 2.13 -20.93 -5.53
N LYS A 360 1.90 -21.84 -4.57
CA LYS A 360 0.88 -22.90 -4.70
C LYS A 360 -0.52 -22.32 -4.87
N GLY A 361 -0.91 -21.36 -4.02
CA GLY A 361 -2.23 -20.71 -4.13
C GLY A 361 -2.39 -19.93 -5.44
N ARG A 362 -1.34 -19.24 -5.87
CA ARG A 362 -1.32 -18.48 -7.11
C ARG A 362 -1.55 -19.37 -8.33
N ASP A 363 -0.88 -20.52 -8.40
CA ASP A 363 -1.04 -21.47 -9.49
C ASP A 363 -2.46 -22.05 -9.55
N GLU A 364 -3.08 -22.29 -8.39
CA GLU A 364 -4.48 -22.74 -8.29
C GLU A 364 -5.46 -21.69 -8.84
N PHE A 365 -5.22 -20.40 -8.58
CA PHE A 365 -6.12 -19.32 -8.99
C PHE A 365 -5.85 -18.76 -10.39
N LEU A 366 -4.74 -19.09 -11.06
CA LEU A 366 -4.34 -18.43 -12.30
C LEU A 366 -5.40 -18.53 -13.42
N GLU A 367 -5.96 -19.72 -13.63
CA GLU A 367 -7.03 -19.93 -14.62
C GLU A 367 -8.32 -19.20 -14.25
N ARG A 368 -8.61 -19.09 -12.94
CA ARG A 368 -9.78 -18.33 -12.46
C ARG A 368 -9.57 -16.85 -12.67
N ALA A 369 -8.40 -16.33 -12.32
CA ALA A 369 -7.99 -14.95 -12.52
C ALA A 369 -8.07 -14.53 -13.99
N ARG A 370 -7.63 -15.39 -14.91
CA ARG A 370 -7.75 -15.16 -16.36
C ARG A 370 -9.19 -14.94 -16.80
N LYS A 371 -10.14 -15.72 -16.27
CA LYS A 371 -11.58 -15.58 -16.56
C LYS A 371 -12.20 -14.30 -15.96
N ILE A 372 -11.67 -13.83 -14.83
CA ILE A 372 -12.15 -12.59 -14.18
C ILE A 372 -11.74 -11.36 -15.00
N VAL A 373 -10.49 -11.32 -15.46
CA VAL A 373 -9.92 -10.17 -16.16
C VAL A 373 -10.29 -10.17 -17.64
N ILE A 374 -10.05 -11.28 -18.33
CA ILE A 374 -10.27 -11.40 -19.77
C ILE A 374 -11.66 -11.99 -19.97
N LYS A 375 -12.68 -11.13 -19.86
CA LYS A 375 -14.06 -11.50 -20.22
C LYS A 375 -14.08 -11.84 -21.71
N LYS A 376 -14.35 -13.10 -22.03
CA LYS A 376 -14.61 -13.55 -23.41
C LYS A 376 -15.97 -13.08 -23.90
#